data_AF-A0A7C3KZR5-F1
#
_entry.id   AF-A0A7C3KZR5-F1
#
_cell.length_a   1.000
_cell.length_b   1.000
_cell.length_c   1.000
_cell.angle_alpha   90.00
_cell.angle_beta   90.00
_cell.angle_gamma   90.00
#
_symmetry.space_group_name_H-M   'P 1'
#
loop_
_entity.id
_entity.type
_entity.pdbx_description
1 polymer ?
#
loop_
_entity_poly.entity_id
_entity_poly.type
_entity_poly.pdbx_seq_one_letter_code
_entity_poly.pdbx_strand_id
1 'polypeptide(L)'
;SEGKQLRINVPPLSGDRRLKLIAQVKKHAEEQKVAIRNTRRDANKHADALGKQPGGKHFPEDELEQLKNEIQELLKKYEGEVDKVAEAKIKEVQEV
;
A
#
# COMPACT_ATOMS: atom_id res chain seq x y z
N SER A 1 -35.62 -2.98 -29.24
CA SER A 1 -34.40 -2.24 -29.64
C SER A 1 -33.23 -2.65 -28.76
N GLU A 2 -32.62 -3.81 -29.04
CA GLU A 2 -31.35 -4.22 -28.43
C GLU A 2 -30.17 -3.72 -29.27
N GLY A 3 -30.17 -2.41 -29.56
CA GLY A 3 -29.13 -1.77 -30.34
C GLY A 3 -28.09 -1.17 -29.42
N LYS A 4 -26.86 -1.69 -29.50
CA LYS A 4 -25.61 -1.22 -28.85
C LYS A 4 -25.16 -1.97 -27.57
N GLN A 5 -25.02 -3.30 -27.63
CA GLN A 5 -24.08 -4.01 -26.75
C GLN A 5 -22.86 -4.48 -27.55
N LEU A 6 -21.66 -4.08 -27.11
CA LEU A 6 -20.40 -4.58 -27.65
C LEU A 6 -19.90 -5.70 -26.73
N ARG A 7 -19.83 -6.94 -27.23
CA ARG A 7 -19.26 -8.08 -26.49
C ARG A 7 -17.83 -8.31 -26.97
N ILE A 8 -16.88 -8.21 -26.05
CA ILE A 8 -15.46 -8.49 -26.32
C ILE A 8 -15.15 -9.85 -25.71
N ASN A 9 -14.80 -10.82 -26.57
CA ASN A 9 -14.32 -12.12 -26.11
C ASN A 9 -12.84 -11.98 -25.76
N VAL A 10 -12.53 -12.12 -24.48
CA VAL A 10 -11.14 -12.12 -23.99
C VAL A 10 -10.62 -13.56 -24.04
N PRO A 11 -9.61 -13.87 -24.88
CA PRO A 11 -9.04 -15.20 -24.93
C PRO A 11 -8.30 -15.54 -23.63
N PRO A 12 -8.19 -16.83 -23.26
CA PRO A 12 -7.45 -17.25 -22.08
C PRO A 12 -5.99 -16.84 -22.20
N LEU A 13 -5.43 -16.34 -21.10
CA LEU A 13 -4.03 -15.94 -21.03
C LEU A 13 -3.13 -17.17 -21.14
N SER A 14 -2.08 -17.10 -21.96
CA SER A 14 -1.02 -18.13 -22.00
C SER A 14 -0.25 -18.18 -20.67
N GLY A 15 0.35 -19.32 -20.36
CA GLY A 15 1.15 -19.50 -19.12
C GLY A 15 2.25 -18.44 -18.96
N ASP A 16 2.96 -18.12 -20.04
CA ASP A 16 3.99 -17.06 -20.06
C ASP A 16 3.42 -15.68 -19.73
N ARG A 17 2.18 -15.39 -20.17
CA ARG A 17 1.54 -14.11 -19.89
C ARG A 17 1.13 -14.02 -18.42
N ARG A 18 0.65 -15.12 -17.82
CA ARG A 18 0.32 -15.19 -16.39
C ARG A 18 1.57 -14.98 -15.53
N LEU A 19 2.70 -15.60 -15.87
CA LEU A 19 3.97 -15.40 -15.16
C LEU A 19 4.42 -13.93 -15.20
N LYS A 20 4.31 -13.26 -16.36
CA LYS A 20 4.62 -11.83 -16.48
C LYS A 20 3.71 -10.96 -15.62
N LEU A 21 2.42 -11.27 -15.55
CA LEU A 21 1.46 -10.55 -14.70
C LEU A 21 1.76 -10.75 -13.22
N ILE A 22 2.08 -11.98 -12.79
CA ILE A 22 2.49 -12.27 -11.40
C ILE A 22 3.75 -11.47 -11.03
N ALA A 23 4.73 -11.41 -11.92
CA ALA A 23 5.94 -10.60 -11.70
C ALA A 23 5.62 -9.10 -11.57
N GLN A 24 4.70 -8.58 -12.38
CA GLN A 24 4.24 -7.20 -12.27
C GLN A 24 3.52 -6.92 -10.94
N VAL A 25 2.63 -7.82 -10.51
CA VAL A 25 1.93 -7.69 -9.22
C VAL A 25 2.93 -7.65 -8.06
N LYS A 26 3.92 -8.54 -8.05
CA LYS A 26 4.98 -8.54 -7.04
C LYS A 26 5.80 -7.25 -7.05
N LYS A 27 6.15 -6.74 -8.23
CA LYS A 27 6.87 -5.47 -8.36
C LYS A 27 6.06 -4.31 -7.77
N HIS A 28 4.77 -4.21 -8.11
CA HIS A 28 3.90 -3.17 -7.57
C HIS A 28 3.71 -3.27 -6.05
N ALA A 29 3.61 -4.49 -5.51
CA ALA A 29 3.54 -4.70 -4.06
C ALA A 29 4.79 -4.18 -3.35
N GLU A 30 5.98 -4.44 -3.89
CA GLU A 30 7.24 -3.95 -3.32
C GLU A 30 7.39 -2.42 -3.45
N GLU A 31 7.01 -1.84 -4.60
CA GLU A 31 6.96 -0.38 -4.77
C GLU A 31 6.06 0.28 -3.71
N GLN A 32 4.90 -0.33 -3.43
CA GLN A 32 3.96 0.20 -2.46
C GLN A 32 4.47 0.07 -1.02
N LYS A 33 5.15 -1.04 -0.68
CA LYS A 33 5.82 -1.17 0.62
C LYS A 33 6.91 -0.11 0.81
N VAL A 34 7.68 0.19 -0.24
CA VAL A 34 8.68 1.27 -0.20
C VAL A 34 8.02 2.63 0.03
N ALA A 35 6.90 2.92 -0.67
CA ALA A 35 6.14 4.15 -0.48
C ALA A 35 5.59 4.29 0.96
N ILE A 36 5.08 3.20 1.53
CA ILE A 36 4.58 3.16 2.92
C ILE A 36 5.73 3.47 3.90
N ARG A 37 6.91 2.88 3.71
CA ARG A 37 8.09 3.14 4.56
C ARG A 37 8.61 4.56 4.45
N ASN A 38 8.59 5.14 3.24
CA ASN A 38 8.94 6.54 3.04
C ASN A 38 7.95 7.46 3.77
N THR A 39 6.66 7.18 3.65
CA THR A 39 5.60 7.93 4.35
C THR A 39 5.77 7.88 5.87
N ARG A 40 6.12 6.71 6.44
CA ARG A 40 6.47 6.61 7.88
C ARG A 40 7.64 7.51 8.24
N ARG A 41 8.69 7.53 7.42
CA ARG A 41 9.87 8.37 7.68
C ARG A 41 9.50 9.85 7.71
N ASP A 42 8.64 10.30 6.81
CA ASP A 42 8.20 11.69 6.77
C ASP A 42 7.21 12.02 7.89
N ALA A 43 6.31 11.10 8.23
CA ALA A 43 5.43 11.24 9.40
C ALA A 43 6.23 11.35 10.71
N ASN A 44 7.28 10.54 10.89
CA ASN A 44 8.16 10.63 12.06
C ASN A 44 8.92 11.96 12.12
N LYS A 45 9.41 12.48 10.97
CA LYS A 45 10.03 13.81 10.92
C LYS A 45 9.04 14.91 11.33
N HIS A 46 7.79 14.81 10.91
CA HIS A 46 6.75 15.77 11.29
C HIS A 46 6.46 15.69 12.80
N ALA A 47 6.37 14.48 13.36
CA ALA A 47 6.23 14.29 14.80
C ALA A 47 7.40 14.92 15.58
N ASP A 48 8.65 14.69 15.14
CA ASP A 48 9.83 15.26 15.78
C ASP A 48 9.89 16.80 15.64
N ALA A 49 9.35 17.36 14.55
CA ALA A 49 9.27 18.80 14.35
C ALA A 49 8.23 19.46 15.27
N LEU A 50 7.11 18.77 15.54
CA LEU A 50 6.09 19.24 16.50
C LEU A 50 6.65 19.39 17.92
N GLY A 51 7.55 18.49 18.34
CA GLY A 51 8.22 18.58 19.65
C GLY A 51 9.26 19.70 19.77
N LYS A 52 9.73 20.27 18.65
CA LYS A 52 10.84 21.26 18.62
C LYS A 52 10.40 22.68 18.28
N GLN A 53 9.10 22.96 18.16
CA GLN A 53 8.61 24.24 17.67
C GLN A 53 8.96 25.39 18.63
N PRO A 54 9.81 26.36 18.23
CA PRO A 54 10.17 27.48 19.10
C PRO A 54 9.01 28.49 19.12
N GLY A 55 8.32 28.59 20.26
CA GLY A 55 7.20 29.51 20.49
C GLY A 55 5.79 28.91 20.38
N GLY A 56 5.67 27.60 20.11
CA GLY A 56 4.40 26.86 20.12
C GLY A 56 4.12 26.18 21.46
N LYS A 57 2.85 25.83 21.72
CA LYS A 57 2.44 25.01 22.88
C LYS A 57 3.33 23.76 22.94
N HIS A 58 4.00 23.55 24.08
CA HIS A 58 4.82 22.36 24.32
C HIS A 58 3.95 21.13 24.13
N PHE A 59 4.19 20.34 23.06
CA PHE A 59 3.52 19.06 22.90
C PHE A 59 4.07 18.11 23.97
N PRO A 60 3.22 17.50 24.80
CA PRO A 60 3.66 16.54 25.81
C PRO A 60 4.43 15.39 25.16
N GLU A 61 5.50 14.95 25.82
CA GLU A 61 6.33 13.83 25.34
C GLU A 61 5.48 12.55 25.19
N ASP A 62 4.51 12.35 26.08
CA ASP A 62 3.53 11.26 26.05
C ASP A 62 2.68 11.25 24.76
N GLU A 63 2.24 12.43 24.29
CA GLU A 63 1.44 12.55 23.05
C GLU A 63 2.30 12.27 21.80
N LEU A 64 3.57 12.66 21.81
CA LEU A 64 4.51 12.36 20.73
C LEU A 64 4.83 10.86 20.66
N GLU A 65 4.94 10.19 21.80
CA GLU A 65 5.14 8.75 21.87
C GLU A 65 3.89 7.99 21.38
N GLN A 66 2.69 8.42 21.78
CA GLN A 66 1.43 7.89 21.25
C GLN A 66 1.33 8.06 19.73
N LEU A 67 1.63 9.25 19.21
CA LEU A 67 1.62 9.52 17.76
C LEU A 67 2.57 8.59 16.99
N LYS A 68 3.77 8.34 17.52
CA LYS A 68 4.74 7.40 16.92
C LYS A 68 4.22 5.96 16.93
N ASN A 69 3.54 5.56 17.99
CA ASN A 69 2.92 4.24 18.09
C ASN A 69 1.79 4.09 17.06
N GLU A 70 0.90 5.08 16.95
CA GLU A 70 -0.18 5.10 15.95
C GLU A 70 0.35 5.03 14.51
N ILE A 71 1.40 5.80 14.20
CA ILE A 71 2.08 5.76 12.89
C ILE A 71 2.58 4.33 12.60
N GLN A 72 3.16 3.65 13.61
CA GLN A 72 3.69 2.31 13.45
C GLN A 72 2.57 1.26 13.31
N GLU A 73 1.44 1.40 14.00
CA GLU A 73 0.27 0.54 13.84
C GLU A 73 -0.37 0.69 12.45
N LEU A 74 -0.56 1.93 11.99
CA LEU A 74 -1.05 2.23 10.64
C LEU A 74 -0.13 1.62 9.57
N LEU A 75 1.18 1.76 9.73
CA LEU A 75 2.15 1.13 8.82
C LEU A 75 1.96 -0.39 8.78
N LYS A 76 1.90 -1.07 9.93
CA LYS A 76 1.71 -2.54 9.98
C LYS A 76 0.40 -2.95 9.32
N LYS A 77 -0.67 -2.19 9.53
CA LYS A 77 -1.97 -2.44 8.91
C LYS A 77 -1.88 -2.39 7.39
N TYR A 78 -1.34 -1.31 6.83
CA TYR A 78 -1.27 -1.12 5.39
C TYR A 78 -0.23 -2.02 4.71
N GLU A 79 0.89 -2.35 5.36
CA GLU A 79 1.81 -3.39 4.86
C GLU A 79 1.08 -4.74 4.72
N GLY A 80 0.30 -5.13 5.74
CA GLY A 80 -0.48 -6.36 5.70
C GLY A 80 -1.62 -6.32 4.67
N GLU A 81 -2.25 -5.18 4.43
CA GLU A 81 -3.25 -5.03 3.37
C GLU A 81 -2.64 -5.18 1.97
N VAL A 82 -1.46 -4.58 1.73
CA VAL A 82 -0.74 -4.73 0.45
C VAL A 82 -0.41 -6.19 0.18
N ASP A 83 0.08 -6.93 1.18
CA ASP A 83 0.39 -8.36 1.04
C ASP A 83 -0.86 -9.19 0.73
N LYS A 84 -1.97 -8.96 1.44
CA LYS A 84 -3.24 -9.64 1.19
C LYS A 84 -3.76 -9.42 -0.23
N VAL A 85 -3.73 -8.17 -0.70
CA VAL A 85 -4.20 -7.81 -2.05
C VAL A 85 -3.29 -8.43 -3.11
N ALA A 86 -1.97 -8.38 -2.91
CA ALA A 86 -1.01 -8.98 -3.83
C ALA A 86 -1.21 -10.50 -3.94
N GLU A 87 -1.37 -11.20 -2.80
CA GLU A 87 -1.63 -12.63 -2.78
C GLU A 87 -2.95 -12.99 -3.45
N ALA A 88 -4.03 -12.25 -3.16
CA ALA A 88 -5.33 -12.47 -3.79
C ALA A 88 -5.25 -12.31 -5.31
N LYS A 89 -4.56 -11.27 -5.80
CA LYS A 89 -4.38 -11.03 -7.24
C LYS A 89 -3.52 -12.10 -7.90
N ILE A 90 -2.50 -12.60 -7.22
CA ILE A 90 -1.66 -13.71 -7.73
C ILE A 90 -2.50 -14.98 -7.87
N LYS A 91 -3.32 -15.32 -6.87
CA LYS A 91 -4.22 -16.49 -6.94
C LYS A 91 -5.23 -16.36 -8.07
N GLU A 92 -5.86 -15.21 -8.22
CA GLU A 92 -6.80 -14.95 -9.33
C GLU A 92 -6.16 -15.15 -10.71
N VAL A 93 -4.91 -14.72 -10.89
CA VAL A 93 -4.17 -14.89 -12.16
C VAL A 93 -3.77 -16.37 -12.40
N GLN A 94 -3.69 -17.18 -11.35
CA GLN A 94 -3.36 -18.60 -11.44
C GLN A 94 -4.58 -19.51 -11.65
N GLU A 95 -5.74 -19.17 -11.07
CA GLU A 95 -6.96 -20.00 -11.07
C GLU A 95 -7.82 -19.86 -12.35
N VAL A 96 -7.77 -18.72 -13.04
CA VAL A 96 -8.30 -18.56 -14.42
C VAL A 96 -7.37 -19.27 -15.37
#